data_AF-A0AAI8MYH7-F1
#
_entry.id   AF-A0AAI8MYH7-F1
#
_cell.length_a   1.000
_cell.length_b   1.000
_cell.length_c   1.000
_cell.angle_alpha   90.00
_cell.angle_beta   90.00
_cell.angle_gamma   90.00
#
_symmetry.space_group_name_H-M   'P 1'
#
loop_
_entity.id
_entity.type
_entity.pdbx_description
1 polymer ?
#
loop_
_entity_poly.entity_id
_entity_poly.type
_entity_poly.pdbx_seq_one_letter_code
_entity_poly.pdbx_strand_id
1 'polypeptide(L)'
;MEGLNNSYNITKDPKFLAFCSLATEGAGISSNQQCSIGFTEFKEALENGKVVDNKNLKSSSELNHQFDYWKSRITGGRAVTETDNQVLDIIKQAYNLGMVTKDNMLLRNQAINAYKTSI
;
A
#
# COMPACT_ATOMS: atom_id res chain seq x y z
N MET A 1 1.90 -13.32 37.95
CA MET A 1 3.06 -12.78 37.24
C MET A 1 2.53 -11.96 36.07
N GLU A 2 2.42 -10.64 36.28
CA GLU A 2 2.12 -9.71 35.19
C GLU A 2 3.39 -9.56 34.35
N GLY A 3 3.31 -9.83 33.06
CA GLY A 3 4.47 -9.85 32.17
C GLY A 3 4.15 -9.24 30.82
N LEU A 4 4.35 -7.92 30.74
CA LEU A 4 4.49 -7.10 29.53
C LEU A 4 3.26 -7.01 28.61
N ASN A 5 2.36 -6.08 28.95
CA ASN A 5 1.54 -5.38 27.95
C ASN A 5 2.50 -4.62 27.01
N ASN A 6 3.02 -5.32 25.99
CA ASN A 6 3.71 -4.68 24.89
C ASN A 6 2.62 -3.91 24.13
N SER A 7 2.46 -2.62 24.45
CA SER A 7 1.48 -1.77 23.77
C SER A 7 1.86 -1.72 22.30
N TYR A 8 1.17 -2.52 21.48
CA TYR A 8 1.39 -2.57 20.04
C TYR A 8 1.28 -1.16 19.48
N ASN A 9 2.40 -0.62 19.01
CA ASN A 9 2.44 0.70 18.43
C ASN A 9 2.24 0.61 16.92
N ILE A 10 1.00 0.78 16.50
CA ILE A 10 0.59 0.75 15.09
C ILE A 10 1.40 1.70 14.20
N THR A 11 1.94 2.81 14.73
CA THR A 11 2.73 3.76 13.93
C THR A 11 4.09 3.23 13.52
N LYS A 12 4.53 2.12 14.11
CA LYS A 12 5.76 1.40 13.75
C LYS A 12 5.48 0.11 12.97
N ASP A 13 4.22 -0.23 12.76
CA ASP A 13 3.85 -1.44 12.04
C ASP A 13 4.24 -1.31 10.55
N PRO A 14 4.98 -2.27 9.98
CA PRO A 14 5.38 -2.19 8.57
C PRO A 14 4.23 -2.09 7.58
N LYS A 15 3.07 -2.71 7.86
CA LYS A 15 1.87 -2.58 7.00
C LYS A 15 1.30 -1.17 7.11
N PHE A 16 1.27 -0.59 8.30
CA PHE A 16 0.83 0.79 8.48
C PHE A 16 1.76 1.80 7.79
N LEU A 17 3.07 1.60 7.91
CA LEU A 17 4.07 2.43 7.23
C LEU A 17 4.00 2.30 5.70
N ALA A 18 3.81 1.09 5.18
CA ALA A 18 3.59 0.84 3.75
C ALA A 18 2.30 1.52 3.26
N PHE A 19 1.21 1.39 4.03
CA PHE A 19 -0.05 2.06 3.75
C PHE A 19 0.12 3.58 3.68
N CYS A 20 0.75 4.21 4.69
CA CYS A 20 1.00 5.64 4.69
C CYS A 20 1.87 6.08 3.51
N SER A 21 2.86 5.27 3.14
CA SER A 21 3.71 5.52 1.98
C SER A 21 2.88 5.57 0.69
N LEU A 22 2.09 4.53 0.42
CA LEU A 22 1.26 4.45 -0.78
C LEU A 22 0.13 5.49 -0.80
N ALA A 23 -0.51 5.76 0.34
CA ALA A 23 -1.62 6.71 0.45
C ALA A 23 -1.19 8.17 0.24
N THR A 24 0.09 8.49 0.46
CA THR A 24 0.62 9.86 0.30
C THR A 24 1.16 10.16 -1.09
N GLU A 25 1.37 9.14 -1.94
CA GLU A 25 1.94 9.29 -3.30
C GLU A 25 1.06 10.16 -4.23
N GLY A 26 -0.23 10.30 -3.93
CA GLY A 26 -1.19 11.14 -4.68
C GLY A 26 -1.63 12.43 -3.97
N ALA A 27 -1.02 12.78 -2.84
CA ALA A 27 -1.40 13.96 -2.06
C ALA A 27 -1.01 15.25 -2.80
N GLY A 28 -1.99 16.05 -3.24
CA GLY A 28 -1.79 17.31 -3.97
C GLY A 28 -2.44 17.36 -5.36
N ILE A 29 -2.92 16.23 -5.88
CA ILE A 29 -3.77 16.18 -7.08
C ILE A 29 -5.20 16.58 -6.66
N SER A 30 -5.84 17.46 -7.43
CA SER A 30 -7.06 18.21 -7.08
C SER A 30 -8.18 17.37 -6.40
N SER A 31 -8.86 18.00 -5.45
CA SER A 31 -9.74 17.46 -4.40
C SER A 31 -10.93 16.58 -4.82
N ASN A 32 -11.20 16.40 -6.12
CA ASN A 32 -12.39 15.68 -6.56
C ASN A 32 -12.17 14.16 -6.68
N GLN A 33 -10.95 13.68 -6.44
CA GLN A 33 -10.56 12.28 -6.67
C GLN A 33 -10.03 11.49 -5.46
N GLN A 34 -10.09 12.01 -4.23
CA GLN A 34 -9.44 11.38 -3.07
C GLN A 34 -10.38 10.48 -2.25
N CYS A 35 -10.38 9.17 -2.50
CA CYS A 35 -10.82 8.16 -1.50
C CYS A 35 -9.98 6.88 -1.63
N SER A 36 -8.73 6.87 -1.18
CA SER A 36 -7.91 5.64 -1.06
C SER A 36 -8.65 4.53 -0.32
N ILE A 37 -8.37 3.25 -0.59
CA ILE A 37 -8.75 2.15 0.32
C ILE A 37 -8.32 2.50 1.76
N GLY A 38 -9.12 2.08 2.73
CA GLY A 38 -8.78 2.26 4.14
C GLY A 38 -7.64 1.34 4.58
N PHE A 39 -6.95 1.68 5.67
CA PHE A 39 -5.89 0.84 6.22
C PHE A 39 -6.39 -0.59 6.55
N THR A 40 -7.60 -0.72 7.08
CA THR A 40 -8.21 -2.03 7.37
C THR A 40 -8.38 -2.86 6.10
N GLU A 41 -8.93 -2.28 5.04
CA GLU A 41 -9.13 -2.98 3.76
C GLU A 41 -7.81 -3.36 3.10
N PHE A 42 -6.82 -2.47 3.15
CA PHE A 42 -5.45 -2.73 2.70
C PHE A 42 -4.85 -3.93 3.44
N LYS A 43 -4.95 -3.92 4.77
CA LYS A 43 -4.45 -5.00 5.63
C LYS A 43 -5.15 -6.33 5.33
N GLU A 44 -6.48 -6.33 5.27
CA GLU A 44 -7.27 -7.53 4.98
C GLU A 44 -6.93 -8.13 3.62
N ALA A 45 -6.75 -7.28 2.60
CA ALA A 45 -6.45 -7.77 1.27
C ALA A 45 -5.01 -8.33 1.16
N LEU A 46 -4.04 -7.76 1.90
CA LEU A 46 -2.70 -8.33 2.04
C LEU A 46 -2.73 -9.70 2.73
N GLU A 47 -3.47 -9.81 3.84
CA GLU A 47 -3.53 -11.03 4.66
C GLU A 47 -4.25 -12.17 3.95
N ASN A 48 -5.29 -11.85 3.18
CA ASN A 48 -6.06 -12.84 2.43
C ASN A 48 -5.53 -13.10 1.01
N GLY A 49 -4.48 -12.40 0.58
CA GLY A 49 -3.95 -12.51 -0.78
C GLY A 49 -4.98 -12.18 -1.86
N LYS A 50 -5.95 -11.31 -1.56
CA LYS A 50 -7.07 -11.00 -2.46
C LYS A 50 -6.60 -10.04 -3.53
N VAL A 51 -6.68 -10.46 -4.80
CA VAL A 51 -6.48 -9.55 -5.93
C VAL A 51 -7.62 -8.53 -5.97
N VAL A 52 -7.26 -7.25 -5.96
CA VAL A 52 -8.21 -6.12 -5.89
C VAL A 52 -8.64 -5.68 -7.28
N ASP A 53 -7.70 -5.54 -8.22
CA ASP A 53 -8.00 -5.28 -9.63
C ASP A 53 -6.93 -5.89 -10.54
N ASN A 54 -7.33 -6.84 -11.38
CA ASN A 54 -6.44 -7.51 -12.34
C ASN A 54 -5.77 -6.54 -13.31
N LYS A 55 -6.39 -5.39 -13.62
CA LYS A 55 -5.83 -4.41 -14.55
C LYS A 55 -4.60 -3.68 -14.00
N ASN A 56 -4.42 -3.72 -12.68
CA ASN A 56 -3.30 -3.09 -11.99
C ASN A 56 -2.20 -4.08 -11.62
N LEU A 57 -2.36 -5.36 -11.97
CA LEU A 57 -1.27 -6.33 -11.86
C LEU A 57 -0.13 -5.90 -12.77
N LYS A 58 1.06 -5.79 -12.20
CA LYS A 58 2.27 -5.41 -12.93
C LYS A 58 3.06 -6.63 -13.34
N SER A 59 3.69 -6.54 -14.50
CA SER A 59 4.70 -7.51 -14.91
C SER A 59 5.96 -7.41 -14.03
N SER A 60 6.76 -8.47 -13.98
CA SER A 60 7.97 -8.51 -13.16
C SER A 60 8.97 -7.39 -13.46
N SER A 61 9.07 -6.94 -14.72
CA SER A 61 9.96 -5.85 -15.12
C SER A 61 9.46 -4.48 -14.63
N GLU A 62 8.16 -4.22 -14.70
CA GLU A 62 7.55 -3.01 -14.16
C GLU A 62 7.67 -2.94 -12.63
N LEU A 63 7.55 -4.08 -11.95
CA LEU A 63 7.73 -4.17 -10.50
C LEU A 63 9.14 -3.76 -10.07
N ASN A 64 10.17 -4.20 -10.79
CA ASN A 64 11.56 -3.90 -10.44
C ASN A 64 11.84 -2.38 -10.47
N HIS A 65 11.36 -1.69 -11.51
CA HIS A 65 11.53 -0.24 -11.63
C HIS A 65 10.81 0.51 -10.50
N GLN A 66 9.58 0.11 -10.17
CA GLN A 66 8.84 0.70 -9.06
C GLN A 66 9.48 0.41 -7.71
N PHE A 67 10.13 -0.74 -7.57
CA PHE A 67 10.78 -1.12 -6.33
C PHE A 67 12.02 -0.27 -6.03
N ASP A 68 12.83 0.03 -7.05
CA ASP A 68 13.96 0.96 -6.90
C ASP A 68 13.49 2.37 -6.52
N TYR A 69 12.37 2.81 -7.12
CA TYR A 69 11.71 4.06 -6.74
C TYR A 69 11.30 4.07 -5.26
N TRP A 70 10.55 3.07 -4.80
CA TRP A 70 10.11 2.97 -3.41
C TRP A 70 11.25 2.82 -2.42
N LYS A 71 12.30 2.08 -2.79
CA LYS A 71 13.52 1.95 -1.98
C LYS A 71 14.17 3.30 -1.76
N SER A 72 14.33 4.11 -2.80
CA SER A 72 14.84 5.47 -2.69
C SER A 72 13.94 6.34 -1.79
N ARG A 73 12.62 6.27 -2.00
CA ARG A 73 11.62 7.08 -1.29
C ARG A 73 11.49 6.76 0.20
N ILE A 74 11.62 5.49 0.59
CA ILE A 74 11.56 5.03 1.99
C ILE A 74 12.86 5.30 2.75
N THR A 75 14.00 5.08 2.09
CA THR A 75 15.30 5.25 2.73
C THR A 75 15.79 6.70 2.71
N GLY A 76 15.35 7.51 1.75
CA GLY A 76 15.93 8.83 1.52
C GLY A 76 17.42 8.79 1.22
N GLY A 77 17.92 7.67 0.66
CA GLY A 77 19.34 7.43 0.39
C GLY A 77 20.16 6.91 1.57
N ARG A 78 19.54 6.72 2.74
CA ARG A 78 20.21 6.10 3.91
C ARG A 78 20.36 4.57 3.74
N ALA A 79 21.15 3.95 4.60
CA ALA A 79 21.24 2.50 4.67
C ALA A 79 19.87 1.85 4.98
N VAL A 80 19.56 0.76 4.28
CA VAL A 80 18.31 0.02 4.42
C VAL A 80 18.29 -0.69 5.77
N THR A 81 17.21 -0.52 6.53
CA THR A 81 16.95 -1.23 7.79
C THR A 81 16.05 -2.45 7.56
N GLU A 82 15.93 -3.30 8.56
CA GLU A 82 14.99 -4.44 8.53
C GLU A 82 13.54 -3.97 8.34
N THR A 83 13.11 -2.93 9.04
CA THR A 83 11.78 -2.35 8.88
C THR A 83 11.56 -1.82 7.47
N ASP A 84 12.58 -1.21 6.84
CA ASP A 84 12.46 -0.75 5.45
C ASP A 84 12.24 -1.92 4.49
N ASN A 85 12.95 -3.03 4.69
CA ASN A 85 12.74 -4.24 3.88
C ASN A 85 11.32 -4.78 4.06
N GLN A 86 10.81 -4.83 5.29
CA GLN A 86 9.43 -5.25 5.55
C GLN A 86 8.40 -4.34 4.87
N VAL A 87 8.60 -3.02 4.94
CA VAL A 87 7.74 -2.04 4.25
C VAL A 87 7.80 -2.24 2.74
N LEU A 88 8.99 -2.43 2.18
CA LEU A 88 9.21 -2.66 0.76
C LEU A 88 8.53 -3.95 0.28
N ASP A 89 8.66 -5.05 1.01
CA ASP A 89 8.01 -6.33 0.69
C ASP A 89 6.49 -6.20 0.68
N ILE A 90 5.92 -5.44 1.63
CA ILE A 90 4.48 -5.17 1.68
C ILE A 90 4.04 -4.31 0.49
N ILE A 91 4.81 -3.30 0.10
CA ILE A 91 4.51 -2.50 -1.10
C ILE A 91 4.54 -3.38 -2.35
N LYS A 92 5.55 -4.25 -2.49
CA LYS A 92 5.64 -5.21 -3.59
C LYS A 92 4.42 -6.15 -3.61
N GLN A 93 4.00 -6.64 -2.44
CA GLN A 93 2.80 -7.45 -2.32
C GLN A 93 1.55 -6.66 -2.74
N ALA A 94 1.44 -5.37 -2.39
CA ALA A 94 0.33 -4.53 -2.81
C ALA A 94 0.25 -4.39 -4.34
N TYR A 95 1.37 -4.23 -5.04
CA TYR A 95 1.39 -4.27 -6.51
C TYR A 95 0.99 -5.65 -7.07
N ASN A 96 1.49 -6.73 -6.47
CA ASN A 96 1.14 -8.10 -6.89
C ASN A 96 -0.33 -8.44 -6.67
N LEU A 97 -1.02 -7.73 -5.77
CA LEU A 97 -2.46 -7.85 -5.53
C LEU A 97 -3.27 -6.82 -6.32
N GLY A 98 -2.62 -6.04 -7.18
CA GLY A 98 -3.26 -5.03 -8.01
C GLY A 98 -3.89 -3.90 -7.18
N MET A 99 -3.33 -3.61 -6.01
CA MET A 99 -3.82 -2.55 -5.10
C MET A 99 -3.31 -1.17 -5.46
N VAL A 100 -2.34 -1.06 -6.36
CA VAL A 100 -1.63 0.19 -6.67
C VAL A 100 -1.75 0.44 -8.17
N THR A 101 -2.14 1.65 -8.56
CA THR A 101 -2.27 2.04 -9.97
C THR A 101 -0.90 2.13 -10.64
N LYS A 102 -0.90 2.32 -11.96
CA LYS A 102 0.31 2.61 -12.73
C LYS A 102 1.07 3.86 -12.27
N ASP A 103 0.37 4.79 -11.64
CA ASP A 103 0.89 6.08 -11.15
C ASP A 103 1.26 5.99 -9.66
N ASN A 104 1.48 4.77 -9.14
CA ASN A 104 1.87 4.47 -7.76
C ASN A 104 0.86 4.88 -6.68
N MET A 105 -0.37 5.21 -7.09
CA MET A 105 -1.44 5.57 -6.17
C MET A 105 -2.11 4.31 -5.63
N LEU A 106 -2.29 4.24 -4.32
CA LEU A 106 -3.12 3.20 -3.73
C LEU A 106 -4.54 3.32 -4.30
N LEU A 107 -5.12 2.19 -4.73
CA LEU A 107 -6.40 2.19 -5.39
C LEU A 107 -7.44 2.89 -4.53
N ARG A 108 -8.19 3.77 -5.18
CA ARG A 108 -9.40 4.34 -4.63
C ARG A 108 -10.48 3.28 -4.68
N ASN A 109 -11.28 3.17 -3.63
CA ASN A 109 -12.51 2.39 -3.66
C ASN A 109 -13.49 3.12 -4.62
N GLN A 110 -13.32 2.93 -5.93
CA GLN A 110 -14.17 3.51 -6.98
C GLN A 110 -14.92 2.48 -7.82
N ALA A 111 -15.03 1.23 -7.33
CA ALA A 111 -15.78 0.19 -8.03
C ALA A 111 -16.87 -0.51 -7.21
N ILE A 112 -17.01 -0.29 -5.89
CA ILE A 112 -17.99 -1.06 -5.11
C ILE A 112 -19.37 -0.39 -5.00
N ASN A 113 -19.49 0.94 -4.85
CA ASN A 113 -20.81 1.55 -4.63
C ASN A 113 -21.39 2.37 -5.80
N ALA A 114 -20.60 2.77 -6.81
CA ALA A 114 -21.13 3.55 -7.92
C ALA A 114 -21.71 2.68 -9.08
N TYR A 115 -21.24 1.44 -9.23
CA TYR A 115 -21.75 0.49 -10.24
C TYR A 115 -22.77 -0.52 -9.71
N LYS A 116 -22.84 -0.75 -8.39
CA LYS A 116 -23.84 -1.66 -7.79
C LYS A 116 -25.16 -0.99 -7.39
N THR A 117 -25.24 0.34 -7.38
CA THR A 117 -26.45 1.08 -6.98
C THR A 117 -27.06 1.92 -8.11
N SER A 118 -26.55 1.77 -9.34
CA SER A 118 -27.07 2.46 -10.53
C SER A 118 -27.64 1.49 -11.60
N ILE A 119 -27.96 0.25 -11.22
CA ILE A 119 -28.86 -0.63 -11.99
C ILE A 119 -30.16 -0.73 -11.21
#